data_AF-A0A8F4FN08-F1
#
_entry.id   AF-A0A8F4FN08-F1
#
_cell.length_a   1.000
_cell.length_b   1.000
_cell.length_c   1.000
_cell.angle_alpha   90.00
_cell.angle_beta   90.00
_cell.angle_gamma   90.00
#
_symmetry.space_group_name_H-M   'P 1'
#
loop_
_entity.id
_entity.type
_entity.pdbx_description
1 polymer ?
#
loop_
_entity_poly.entity_id
_entity_poly.type
_entity_poly.pdbx_seq_one_letter_code
_entity_poly.pdbx_strand_id
1 'polypeptide(L)'
;MATSMAVAEHPDPADRRLPRTQSGPSLGRLREVLAGYARDGIHVEYGNGDAPVPSIEKVDLWGDETAFVTFCLVEHALLVRTSDGRVVSSQVRSQRNKAQLHHSTGLWRIDAMRTLGTWADDEGCDR
;
A
#
# COMPACT_ATOMS: atom_id res chain seq x y z
N MET A 1 7.66 -9.96 -14.42
CA MET A 1 8.35 -8.99 -13.55
C MET A 1 7.28 -8.08 -12.95
N ALA A 2 6.96 -8.26 -11.68
CA ALA A 2 6.06 -7.37 -10.97
C ALA A 2 6.87 -6.15 -10.55
N THR A 3 6.55 -4.98 -11.10
CA THR A 3 7.18 -3.72 -10.68
C THR A 3 6.68 -3.43 -9.27
N SER A 4 7.53 -3.73 -8.30
CA SER A 4 7.36 -3.36 -6.90
C SER A 4 7.00 -1.88 -6.81
N MET A 5 5.83 -1.57 -6.25
CA MET A 5 5.46 -0.21 -5.87
C MET A 5 6.20 0.12 -4.57
N ALA A 6 7.53 0.18 -4.64
CA ALA A 6 8.26 0.98 -3.68
C ALA A 6 7.72 2.40 -3.84
N VAL A 7 7.14 2.97 -2.78
CA VAL A 7 7.02 4.41 -2.67
C VAL A 7 8.43 4.91 -2.92
N ALA A 8 8.64 5.57 -4.06
CA ALA A 8 9.96 5.97 -4.49
C ALA A 8 10.64 6.79 -3.38
N GLU A 9 11.96 6.81 -3.40
CA GLU A 9 12.83 7.67 -2.57
C GLU A 9 12.34 9.14 -2.50
N HIS A 10 11.49 9.53 -3.45
CA HIS A 10 10.69 10.75 -3.43
C HIS A 10 9.18 10.45 -3.50
N PRO A 11 8.41 10.66 -2.42
CA PRO A 11 6.95 10.53 -2.48
C PRO A 11 6.38 11.64 -3.37
N ASP A 12 5.81 11.27 -4.51
CA ASP A 12 5.15 12.21 -5.43
C ASP A 12 3.63 11.96 -5.47
N PRO A 13 2.79 12.82 -4.86
CA PRO A 13 1.34 12.69 -4.92
C PRO A 13 0.78 12.89 -6.34
N ALA A 14 1.56 13.46 -7.25
CA ALA A 14 1.21 13.62 -8.66
C ALA A 14 1.74 12.49 -9.56
N ASP A 15 2.34 11.44 -8.99
CA ASP A 15 2.90 10.33 -9.78
C ASP A 15 1.83 9.72 -10.70
N ARG A 16 2.09 9.79 -12.02
CA ARG A 16 1.19 9.32 -13.07
C ARG A 16 0.99 7.80 -13.07
N ARG A 17 1.76 7.06 -12.27
CA ARG A 17 1.61 5.63 -12.06
C ARG A 17 0.54 5.28 -11.01
N LEU A 18 0.20 6.18 -10.07
CA LEU A 18 -0.79 5.90 -9.03
C LEU A 18 -2.17 5.49 -9.59
N PRO A 19 -2.71 6.14 -10.65
CA PRO A 19 -3.96 5.72 -11.27
C PRO A 19 -3.91 4.35 -11.97
N ARG A 20 -2.74 3.72 -12.10
CA ARG A 20 -2.63 2.37 -12.67
C ARG A 20 -3.02 1.28 -11.67
N THR A 21 -2.97 1.56 -10.37
CA THR A 21 -3.24 0.59 -9.30
C THR A 21 -4.35 1.04 -8.35
N GLN A 22 -4.66 2.34 -8.30
CA GLN A 22 -5.66 2.91 -7.41
C GLN A 22 -6.70 3.72 -8.20
N SER A 23 -7.94 3.74 -7.73
CA SER A 23 -9.03 4.58 -8.22
C SER A 23 -9.84 5.15 -7.06
N GLY A 24 -10.81 6.00 -7.37
CA GLY A 24 -11.83 6.44 -6.44
C GLY A 24 -11.27 6.99 -5.10
N PRO A 25 -11.92 6.68 -3.98
CA PRO A 25 -11.48 7.10 -2.64
C PRO A 25 -10.07 6.64 -2.27
N SER A 26 -9.65 5.44 -2.70
CA SER A 26 -8.32 4.90 -2.39
C SER A 26 -7.21 5.70 -3.04
N LEU A 27 -7.39 6.16 -4.29
CA LEU A 27 -6.44 7.06 -4.97
C LEU A 27 -6.32 8.41 -4.24
N GLY A 28 -7.44 9.00 -3.80
CA GLY A 28 -7.43 10.25 -3.02
C GLY A 28 -6.62 10.11 -1.74
N ARG A 29 -6.89 9.05 -0.97
CA ARG A 29 -6.19 8.76 0.30
C ARG A 29 -4.70 8.55 0.09
N LEU A 30 -4.30 7.80 -0.95
CA LEU A 30 -2.88 7.57 -1.23
C LEU A 30 -2.16 8.88 -1.56
N ARG A 31 -2.79 9.77 -2.35
CA ARG A 31 -2.23 11.10 -2.65
C ARG A 31 -2.07 11.95 -1.41
N GLU A 32 -3.03 11.93 -0.50
CA GLU A 32 -2.94 12.66 0.77
C GLU A 32 -1.78 12.17 1.63
N VAL A 33 -1.58 10.85 1.74
CA VAL A 33 -0.44 10.26 2.46
C VAL A 33 0.88 10.70 1.84
N LEU A 34 1.02 10.57 0.52
CA LEU A 34 2.24 10.96 -0.20
C LEU A 34 2.50 12.47 -0.08
N ALA A 35 1.46 13.31 -0.12
CA ALA A 35 1.59 14.74 0.08
C ALA A 35 2.05 15.08 1.51
N GLY A 36 1.60 14.32 2.52
CA GLY A 36 2.10 14.43 3.89
C GLY A 36 3.59 14.13 3.97
N TYR A 37 4.01 12.98 3.44
CA TYR A 37 5.42 12.58 3.41
C TYR A 37 6.30 13.59 2.64
N ALA A 38 5.84 14.07 1.48
CA ALA A 38 6.55 15.09 0.71
C ALA A 38 6.70 16.41 1.49
N ARG A 39 5.65 16.85 2.18
CA ARG A 39 5.68 18.06 3.01
C ARG A 39 6.66 17.94 4.17
N ASP A 40 6.73 16.77 4.78
CA ASP A 40 7.58 16.52 5.95
C ASP A 40 9.02 16.16 5.57
N GLY A 41 9.32 16.04 4.27
CA GLY A 41 10.64 15.62 3.77
C GLY A 41 10.99 14.20 4.21
N ILE A 42 10.01 13.30 4.16
CA ILE A 42 10.12 11.90 4.58
C ILE A 42 9.82 11.00 3.38
N HIS A 43 10.52 9.88 3.25
CA HIS A 43 10.15 8.79 2.35
C HIS A 43 10.07 7.46 3.13
N VAL A 44 9.50 6.44 2.48
CA VAL A 44 9.39 5.10 3.06
C VAL A 44 10.47 4.21 2.46
N GLU A 45 11.25 3.57 3.31
CA GLU A 45 12.11 2.45 2.92
C GLU A 45 11.56 1.16 3.52
N TYR A 46 11.69 0.06 2.79
CA TYR A 46 11.27 -1.24 3.28
C TYR A 46 12.48 -2.01 3.79
N GLY A 47 12.41 -2.52 5.03
CA GLY A 47 13.55 -3.07 5.76
C GLY A 47 14.24 -4.26 5.07
N ASN A 48 13.56 -4.94 4.15
CA ASN A 48 14.09 -6.04 3.36
C ASN A 48 14.52 -5.62 1.94
N GLY A 49 14.55 -4.32 1.64
CA GLY A 49 14.85 -3.78 0.31
C GLY A 49 13.68 -3.84 -0.69
N ASP A 50 12.69 -4.70 -0.43
CA ASP A 50 11.51 -4.89 -1.27
C ASP A 50 10.22 -4.41 -0.60
N ALA A 51 9.31 -3.83 -1.38
CA ALA A 51 7.96 -3.49 -0.93
C ALA A 51 7.20 -4.76 -0.50
N PRO A 52 6.32 -4.65 0.52
CA PRO A 52 5.62 -5.81 1.05
C PRO A 52 4.69 -6.39 -0.01
N VAL A 53 4.76 -7.72 -0.19
CA VAL A 53 3.89 -8.45 -1.10
C VAL A 53 2.68 -8.97 -0.31
N PRO A 54 1.44 -8.61 -0.70
CA PRO A 54 0.26 -9.11 -0.01
C PRO A 54 0.08 -10.62 -0.23
N SER A 55 -0.18 -11.35 0.85
CA SER A 55 -0.64 -12.74 0.79
C SER A 55 -2.16 -12.76 0.64
N ILE A 56 -2.65 -13.27 -0.48
CA ILE A 56 -4.09 -13.28 -0.79
C ILE A 56 -4.77 -14.42 -0.04
N GLU A 57 -5.72 -14.07 0.83
CA GLU A 57 -6.48 -15.04 1.62
C GLU A 57 -7.78 -15.44 0.90
N LYS A 58 -8.45 -14.47 0.28
CA LYS A 58 -9.75 -14.68 -0.37
C LYS A 58 -9.98 -13.69 -1.50
N VAL A 59 -10.60 -14.16 -2.57
CA VAL A 59 -11.13 -13.34 -3.66
C VAL A 59 -12.60 -13.67 -3.88
N ASP A 60 -13.46 -12.68 -3.78
CA ASP A 60 -14.89 -12.77 -4.07
C ASP A 60 -15.19 -11.90 -5.30
N LEU A 61 -15.57 -12.51 -6.42
CA LEU A 61 -16.00 -11.77 -7.61
C LEU A 61 -17.48 -11.39 -7.49
N TRP A 62 -17.82 -10.17 -7.87
CA TRP A 62 -19.19 -9.70 -7.99
C TRP A 62 -19.43 -9.21 -9.42
N GLY A 63 -19.85 -10.14 -10.28
CA GLY A 63 -19.89 -9.93 -11.72
C GLY A 63 -18.48 -9.83 -12.32
N ASP A 64 -18.38 -9.18 -13.48
CA ASP A 64 -17.14 -9.10 -14.25
C ASP A 64 -16.28 -7.88 -13.90
N GLU A 65 -16.87 -6.90 -13.20
CA GLU A 65 -16.27 -5.59 -13.00
C GLU A 65 -15.87 -5.29 -11.55
N THR A 66 -16.32 -6.10 -10.59
CA THR A 66 -16.05 -5.86 -9.17
C THR A 66 -15.48 -7.11 -8.51
N ALA A 67 -14.47 -6.92 -7.67
CA ALA A 67 -13.90 -7.98 -6.84
C ALA A 67 -13.67 -7.45 -5.43
N PHE A 68 -13.82 -8.32 -4.43
CA PHE A 68 -13.37 -8.06 -3.07
C PHE A 68 -12.23 -9.01 -2.76
N VAL A 69 -11.10 -8.46 -2.36
CA VAL A 69 -9.90 -9.21 -2.04
C VAL A 69 -9.59 -9.02 -0.56
N THR A 70 -9.58 -10.11 0.18
CA THR A 70 -9.04 -10.15 1.54
C THR A 70 -7.60 -10.63 1.47
N PHE A 71 -6.69 -9.91 2.11
CA PHE A 71 -5.28 -10.24 2.09
C PHE A 71 -4.60 -9.86 3.41
N CYS A 72 -3.54 -10.60 3.71
CA CYS A 72 -2.60 -10.25 4.75
C CYS A 72 -1.43 -9.47 4.16
N LEU A 73 -1.00 -8.41 4.83
CA LEU A 73 0.20 -7.65 4.49
C LEU A 73 1.10 -7.61 5.72
N VAL A 74 2.32 -8.15 5.59
CA VAL A 74 3.39 -7.98 6.58
C VAL A 74 4.33 -6.91 6.06
N GLU A 75 4.46 -5.81 6.81
CA GLU A 75 5.19 -4.63 6.40
C GLU A 75 6.28 -4.30 7.41
N HIS A 76 7.51 -4.16 6.90
CA HIS A 76 8.67 -3.68 7.64
C HIS A 76 9.03 -2.33 7.02
N ALA A 77 8.48 -1.24 7.55
CA ALA A 77 8.65 0.09 7.01
C ALA A 77 9.54 0.95 7.89
N LEU A 78 10.46 1.68 7.26
CA LEU A 78 11.27 2.73 7.85
C LEU A 78 10.80 4.06 7.25
N LEU A 79 10.47 5.02 8.10
CA LEU A 79 10.28 6.41 7.67
C LEU A 79 11.63 7.10 7.76
N VAL A 80 12.15 7.53 6.63
CA VAL A 80 13.51 8.09 6.50
C VAL A 80 13.39 9.54 6.07
N ARG A 81 14.18 10.41 6.69
CA ARG A 81 14.25 11.82 6.31
C ARG A 81 15.08 11.97 5.04
N THR A 82 14.51 12.60 4.02
CA THR A 82 15.13 12.75 2.70
C THR A 82 16.40 13.61 2.74
N SER A 83 16.49 14.59 3.64
CA SER A 83 17.63 15.53 3.67
C SER A 83 18.94 14.93 4.21
N ASP A 84 18.85 13.98 5.14
CA ASP A 84 20.01 13.48 5.90
C ASP A 84 20.05 11.94 6.05
N GLY A 85 19.07 11.22 5.50
CA GLY A 85 18.97 9.77 5.60
C GLY A 85 18.65 9.25 7.00
N ARG A 86 18.29 10.12 7.96
CA ARG A 86 18.03 9.70 9.33
C ARG A 86 16.68 8.98 9.41
N VAL A 87 16.67 7.80 10.02
CA VAL A 87 15.44 7.09 10.37
C VAL A 87 14.66 7.90 11.42
N VAL A 88 13.45 8.31 11.05
CA VAL A 88 12.51 9.05 11.89
C VAL A 88 11.65 8.07 12.69
N SER A 89 11.29 6.94 12.09
CA SER A 89 10.48 5.90 12.72
C SER A 89 10.73 4.55 12.03
N SER A 90 10.62 3.46 12.78
CA SER A 90 10.49 2.11 12.22
C SER A 90 9.17 1.50 12.66
N GLN A 91 8.55 0.73 11.78
CA GLN A 91 7.36 -0.04 12.06
C GLN A 91 7.49 -1.43 11.47
N VAL A 92 7.23 -2.43 12.31
CA VAL A 92 6.97 -3.80 11.89
C VAL A 92 5.52 -4.07 12.25
N ARG A 93 4.72 -4.45 11.25
CA ARG A 93 3.31 -4.75 11.48
C ARG A 93 2.76 -5.77 10.50
N SER A 94 1.79 -6.53 11.00
CA SER A 94 0.92 -7.39 10.22
C SER A 94 -0.46 -6.75 10.12
N GLN A 95 -1.06 -6.76 8.94
CA GLN A 95 -2.37 -6.15 8.69
C GLN A 95 -3.23 -7.05 7.82
N ARG A 96 -4.42 -7.40 8.32
CA ARG A 96 -5.45 -8.03 7.49
C ARG A 96 -6.29 -6.93 6.87
N ASN A 97 -6.37 -6.88 5.55
CA ASN A 97 -7.08 -5.86 4.80
C ASN A 97 -8.16 -6.49 3.91
N LYS A 98 -9.20 -5.71 3.63
CA LYS A 98 -10.17 -6.01 2.57
C LYS A 98 -10.17 -4.84 1.59
N ALA A 99 -9.80 -5.13 0.35
CA ALA A 99 -9.88 -4.19 -0.76
C ALA A 99 -11.11 -4.50 -1.63
N GLN A 100 -11.79 -3.45 -2.06
CA GLN A 100 -12.70 -3.48 -3.19
C GLN A 100 -11.92 -3.05 -4.43
N LEU A 101 -11.93 -3.90 -5.44
CA LEU A 101 -11.32 -3.63 -6.73
C LEU A 101 -12.40 -3.41 -7.78
N HIS A 102 -12.12 -2.51 -8.71
CA HIS A 102 -12.95 -2.25 -9.87
C HIS A 102 -12.14 -2.50 -11.14
N HIS A 103 -12.70 -3.28 -12.05
CA HIS A 103 -12.14 -3.50 -13.38
C HIS A 103 -12.67 -2.43 -14.32
N SER A 104 -11.78 -1.66 -14.92
CA SER A 104 -12.15 -0.70 -15.95
C SER A 104 -11.02 -0.59 -16.96
N THR A 105 -11.35 -0.43 -18.24
CA THR A 105 -10.34 -0.23 -19.30
C THR A 105 -9.27 -1.35 -19.34
N GLY A 106 -9.66 -2.60 -19.00
CA GLY A 106 -8.76 -3.76 -18.98
C GLY A 106 -7.80 -3.84 -17.78
N LEU A 107 -8.04 -3.04 -16.74
CA LEU A 107 -7.19 -2.99 -15.54
C LEU A 107 -8.02 -3.05 -14.26
N TRP A 108 -7.59 -3.89 -13.34
CA TRP A 108 -8.09 -3.91 -11.97
C TRP A 108 -7.38 -2.84 -11.15
N ARG A 109 -8.16 -2.02 -10.43
CA ARG A 109 -7.65 -0.98 -9.54
C ARG A 109 -8.33 -1.10 -8.19
N ILE A 110 -7.60 -0.79 -7.13
CA ILE A 110 -8.17 -0.71 -5.79
C ILE A 110 -8.97 0.59 -5.70
N ASP A 111 -10.27 0.46 -5.48
CA ASP A 111 -11.19 1.60 -5.38
C ASP A 111 -11.39 2.03 -3.92
N ALA A 112 -11.47 1.05 -3.03
CA ALA A 112 -11.54 1.25 -1.59
C ALA A 112 -10.76 0.16 -0.86
N MET A 113 -10.23 0.49 0.32
CA MET A 113 -9.54 -0.46 1.18
C MET A 113 -9.84 -0.14 2.64
N ARG A 114 -10.06 -1.18 3.43
CA ARG A 114 -10.18 -1.07 4.88
C ARG A 114 -9.35 -2.14 5.57
N THR A 115 -8.81 -1.78 6.72
CA THR A 115 -8.11 -2.70 7.60
C THR A 115 -9.11 -3.40 8.51
N LEU A 116 -9.04 -4.73 8.55
CA LEU A 116 -9.87 -5.59 9.41
C LEU A 116 -9.18 -5.89 10.74
N GLY A 117 -7.85 -5.94 10.75
CA GLY A 117 -7.02 -6.20 11.93
C GLY A 117 -5.61 -5.67 11.75
N THR A 118 -4.95 -5.30 12.84
CA THR A 118 -3.57 -4.81 12.86
C THR A 118 -2.88 -5.30 14.11
N TRP A 119 -1.61 -5.67 13.95
CA TRP A 119 -0.80 -6.20 15.02
C TRP A 119 0.64 -5.73 14.87
N ALA A 120 1.30 -5.48 15.99
CA ALA A 120 2.64 -4.89 16.06
C ALA A 120 3.74 -5.97 16.02
N ASP A 121 3.65 -6.87 15.03
CA ASP A 121 4.51 -8.02 14.82
C ASP A 121 4.59 -8.38 13.33
N ASP A 122 5.49 -9.30 12.97
CA ASP A 122 5.66 -9.88 11.63
C ASP A 122 5.12 -11.32 11.51
N GLU A 123 4.31 -11.77 12.47
CA GLU A 123 3.79 -13.14 12.53
C GLU A 123 2.68 -13.44 11.50
N GLY A 124 2.24 -12.43 10.73
CA GLY A 124 1.19 -12.58 9.73
C GLY A 124 -0.22 -12.42 10.31
N CYS A 125 -1.24 -12.93 9.63
CA CYS A 125 -2.64 -12.64 9.94
C CYS A 125 -3.46 -13.84 10.41
N ASP A 126 -2.89 -15.05 10.38
CA ASP A 126 -3.60 -16.29 10.75
C ASP A 126 -3.64 -16.47 12.27
N ARG A 127 -4.65 -15.85 12.88
CA ARG A 127 -4.93 -15.84 14.33
C ARG A 127 -6.40 -15.56 14.60
#